data_AF-T2SXI8-F1
#
_entry.id   AF-T2SXI8-F1
#
_cell.length_a   1.000
_cell.length_b   1.000
_cell.length_c   1.000
_cell.angle_alpha   90.00
_cell.angle_beta   90.00
_cell.angle_gamma   90.00
#
_symmetry.space_group_name_H-M   'P 1'
#
loop_
_entity.id
_entity.type
_entity.pdbx_description
1 polymer ?
#
loop_
_entity_poly.entity_id
_entity_poly.type
_entity_poly.pdbx_seq_one_letter_code
_entity_poly.pdbx_strand_id
1 'polypeptide(L)'
;QTSVLGHTLCVAIMGYLLSFDLKACKSMRINHFLGGLFHDLPEILTRDIITPIKQSVAGLDHCIKEIEKKEMQNKVYSFVSLGVQEDLKYFTENEFKNRYKDKSHQIVFTKDAEELFTLYNSDEYLGVCGELLKVCDHLSAFLEAQISLSHGISSYDLIQGAKNLLELRSQTELLDLDLGKLFRDFK
;
A
#
# COMPACT_ATOMS: atom_id res chain seq x y z
N GLN A 1 -2.34 20.89 -1.04
CA GLN A 1 -2.28 19.96 0.10
C GLN A 1 -3.16 18.77 -0.26
N THR A 2 -2.57 17.65 -0.64
CA THR A 2 -3.25 16.35 -0.62
C THR A 2 -3.38 15.94 0.84
N SER A 3 -4.59 15.54 1.24
CA SER A 3 -4.76 14.94 2.56
C SER A 3 -4.29 13.49 2.49
N VAL A 4 -3.86 12.92 3.62
CA VAL A 4 -3.50 11.49 3.69
C VAL A 4 -4.66 10.59 3.24
N LEU A 5 -5.91 11.05 3.41
CA LEU A 5 -7.11 10.40 2.88
C LEU A 5 -7.20 10.43 1.34
N GLY A 6 -6.66 11.47 0.71
CA GLY A 6 -6.53 11.55 -0.75
C GLY A 6 -5.53 10.53 -1.27
N HIS A 7 -4.37 10.41 -0.62
CA HIS A 7 -3.34 9.42 -0.95
C HIS A 7 -3.90 8.00 -0.89
N THR A 8 -4.48 7.60 0.26
CA THR A 8 -4.98 6.22 0.41
C THR A 8 -6.11 5.90 -0.57
N LEU A 9 -6.96 6.87 -0.91
CA LEU A 9 -7.98 6.69 -1.93
C LEU A 9 -7.37 6.49 -3.32
N CYS A 10 -6.35 7.27 -3.69
CA CYS A 10 -5.63 7.09 -4.95
C CYS A 10 -5.00 5.69 -5.02
N VAL A 11 -4.33 5.23 -3.96
CA VAL A 11 -3.75 3.88 -3.88
C VAL A 11 -4.84 2.81 -4.04
N ALA A 12 -5.98 2.95 -3.36
CA ALA A 12 -7.11 2.03 -3.46
C ALA A 12 -7.64 1.91 -4.90
N ILE A 13 -7.84 3.05 -5.57
CA ILE A 13 -8.36 3.10 -6.94
C ILE A 13 -7.35 2.48 -7.92
N MET A 14 -6.07 2.86 -7.83
CA MET A 14 -5.03 2.31 -8.71
C MET A 14 -4.86 0.81 -8.50
N GLY A 15 -4.81 0.36 -7.23
CA GLY A 15 -4.78 -1.06 -6.88
C GLY A 15 -5.95 -1.81 -7.51
N TYR A 16 -7.17 -1.32 -7.36
CA TYR A 16 -8.36 -1.94 -7.95
C TYR A 16 -8.32 -2.00 -9.49
N LEU A 17 -7.96 -0.91 -10.16
CA LEU A 17 -7.94 -0.83 -11.62
C LEU A 17 -6.86 -1.71 -12.23
N LEU A 18 -5.62 -1.62 -11.74
CA LEU A 18 -4.49 -2.42 -12.23
C LEU A 18 -4.68 -3.93 -11.99
N SER A 19 -5.51 -4.29 -11.02
CA SER A 19 -5.89 -5.68 -10.80
C SER A 19 -6.68 -6.30 -11.96
N PHE A 20 -7.36 -5.48 -12.78
CA PHE A 20 -8.00 -5.98 -14.00
C PHE A 20 -6.96 -6.34 -15.05
N ASP A 21 -5.94 -5.51 -15.23
CA ASP A 21 -4.84 -5.76 -16.16
C ASP A 21 -4.06 -7.03 -15.78
N LEU A 22 -3.87 -7.25 -14.47
CA LEU A 22 -3.27 -8.46 -13.90
C LEU A 22 -4.20 -9.68 -13.86
N LYS A 23 -5.46 -9.54 -14.31
CA LYS A 23 -6.47 -10.63 -14.30
C LYS A 23 -6.68 -11.26 -12.91
N ALA A 24 -6.59 -10.46 -11.85
CA ALA A 24 -6.88 -10.92 -10.50
C ALA A 24 -8.35 -11.35 -10.37
N CYS A 25 -8.65 -12.33 -9.51
CA CYS A 25 -10.00 -12.79 -9.22
C CYS A 25 -10.83 -11.69 -8.53
N LYS A 26 -12.14 -11.88 -8.43
CA LYS A 26 -13.04 -10.84 -7.92
C LYS A 26 -12.70 -10.47 -6.48
N SER A 27 -12.44 -11.46 -5.62
CA SER A 27 -12.12 -11.20 -4.22
C SER A 27 -10.78 -10.47 -4.08
N MET A 28 -9.76 -10.89 -4.85
CA MET A 28 -8.44 -10.23 -4.83
C MET A 28 -8.52 -8.78 -5.32
N ARG A 29 -9.35 -8.47 -6.33
CA ARG A 29 -9.61 -7.08 -6.75
C ARG A 29 -10.19 -6.23 -5.62
N ILE A 30 -11.22 -6.75 -4.95
CA ILE A 30 -11.83 -6.06 -3.80
C ILE A 30 -10.80 -5.87 -2.69
N ASN A 31 -9.99 -6.89 -2.42
CA ASN A 31 -8.97 -6.83 -1.38
C ASN A 31 -7.81 -5.90 -1.74
N HIS A 32 -7.49 -5.70 -3.02
CA HIS A 32 -6.56 -4.65 -3.43
C HIS A 32 -7.13 -3.25 -3.19
N PHE A 33 -8.42 -3.04 -3.44
CA PHE A 33 -9.08 -1.78 -3.09
C PHE A 33 -9.01 -1.52 -1.58
N LEU A 34 -9.43 -2.49 -0.76
CA LEU A 34 -9.45 -2.37 0.70
C LEU A 34 -8.04 -2.26 1.29
N GLY A 35 -7.08 -3.03 0.76
CA GLY A 35 -5.68 -2.96 1.12
C GLY A 35 -5.11 -1.58 0.85
N GLY A 36 -5.32 -1.03 -0.35
CA GLY A 36 -4.90 0.34 -0.67
C GLY A 36 -5.61 1.40 0.18
N LEU A 37 -6.88 1.20 0.52
CA LEU A 37 -7.63 2.16 1.34
C LEU A 37 -7.16 2.22 2.79
N PHE A 38 -6.79 1.08 3.36
CA PHE A 38 -6.46 0.96 4.78
C PHE A 38 -4.98 0.84 5.10
N HIS A 39 -4.08 0.68 4.13
CA HIS A 39 -2.66 0.40 4.40
C HIS A 39 -2.01 1.39 5.39
N ASP A 40 -2.28 2.69 5.23
CA ASP A 40 -1.74 3.75 6.09
C ASP A 40 -2.62 4.08 7.30
N LEU A 41 -3.71 3.33 7.54
CA LEU A 41 -4.59 3.57 8.68
C LEU A 41 -3.84 3.62 10.02
N PRO A 42 -2.90 2.71 10.33
CA PRO A 42 -2.11 2.79 11.57
C PRO A 42 -1.28 4.09 11.66
N GLU A 43 -0.68 4.50 10.54
CA GLU A 43 0.16 5.70 10.45
C GLU A 43 -0.66 6.98 10.66
N ILE A 44 -1.81 7.10 9.99
CA ILE A 44 -2.75 8.24 10.11
C ILE A 44 -3.13 8.53 11.58
N LEU A 45 -3.30 7.48 12.39
CA LEU A 45 -3.72 7.63 13.79
C LEU A 45 -2.64 8.24 14.69
N THR A 46 -1.38 8.18 14.28
CA THR A 46 -0.23 8.73 15.02
C THR A 46 0.16 10.14 14.59
N ARG A 47 -0.59 10.75 13.66
CA ARG A 47 -0.36 12.10 13.09
C ARG A 47 0.94 12.24 12.28
N ASP A 48 1.23 11.28 11.41
CA ASP A 48 2.35 11.26 10.45
C ASP A 48 3.70 11.65 11.08
N ILE A 49 4.35 10.67 11.71
CA ILE A 49 5.81 10.75 11.85
C ILE A 49 6.40 10.49 10.46
N ILE A 50 6.75 11.56 9.76
CA ILE A 50 7.29 11.49 8.39
C ILE A 50 8.47 10.50 8.27
N THR A 51 8.54 9.77 7.16
CA THR A 51 9.53 8.73 6.87
C THR A 51 11.00 9.09 7.18
N PRO A 52 11.48 10.33 6.95
CA PRO A 52 12.86 10.71 7.32
C PRO A 52 13.14 10.60 8.82
N ILE A 53 12.12 10.81 9.67
CA ILE A 53 12.25 10.70 11.13
C ILE A 53 12.25 9.23 11.54
N LYS A 54 11.37 8.40 10.94
CA LYS A 54 11.28 6.95 11.21
C LYS A 54 12.67 6.27 11.14
N GLN A 55 13.42 6.56 10.07
CA GLN A 55 14.74 5.96 9.80
C GLN A 55 15.94 6.70 10.43
N SER A 56 15.73 7.84 11.08
CA SER A 56 16.82 8.71 11.57
C SER A 56 17.55 8.18 12.79
N VAL A 57 16.93 7.29 13.58
CA VAL A 57 17.48 6.78 14.83
C VAL A 57 17.27 5.27 14.92
N ALA A 58 18.35 4.51 15.11
CA ALA A 58 18.28 3.07 15.31
C ALA A 58 17.37 2.72 16.51
N GLY A 59 16.31 1.95 16.26
CA GLY A 59 15.33 1.52 17.26
C GLY A 59 14.06 2.40 17.34
N LEU A 60 14.04 3.57 16.71
CA LEU A 60 12.86 4.44 16.69
C LEU A 60 11.70 3.81 15.89
N ASP A 61 12.00 3.12 14.78
CA ASP A 61 11.01 2.37 14.00
C ASP A 61 10.20 1.38 14.85
N HIS A 62 10.86 0.68 15.78
CA HIS A 62 10.17 -0.27 16.67
C HIS A 62 9.25 0.46 17.65
N CYS A 63 9.72 1.56 18.25
CA CYS A 63 8.89 2.37 19.15
C CYS A 63 7.66 2.93 18.43
N ILE A 64 7.81 3.40 17.18
CA ILE A 64 6.70 3.93 16.38
C ILE A 64 5.67 2.84 16.11
N LYS A 65 6.10 1.64 15.69
CA LYS A 65 5.18 0.51 15.46
C LYS A 65 4.39 0.12 16.71
N GLU A 66 5.01 0.14 17.88
CA GLU A 66 4.31 -0.13 19.14
C GLU A 66 3.27 0.95 19.47
N ILE A 67 3.56 2.21 19.15
CA ILE A 67 2.61 3.32 19.29
C ILE A 67 1.45 3.14 18.30
N GLU A 68 1.71 2.91 17.02
CA GLU A 68 0.69 2.67 15.99
C GLU A 68 -0.24 1.51 16.39
N LYS A 69 0.32 0.41 16.88
CA LYS A 69 -0.45 -0.74 17.37
C LYS A 69 -1.33 -0.39 18.56
N LYS A 70 -0.81 0.38 19.52
CA LYS A 70 -1.58 0.85 20.68
C LYS A 70 -2.71 1.80 20.26
N GLU A 71 -2.45 2.68 19.31
CA GLU A 71 -3.46 3.61 18.78
C GLU A 71 -4.55 2.89 17.99
N MET A 72 -4.19 1.90 17.14
CA MET A 72 -5.15 1.02 16.49
C MET A 72 -6.05 0.32 17.51
N GLN A 73 -5.48 -0.20 18.60
CA GLN A 73 -6.26 -0.84 19.66
C GLN A 73 -7.22 0.13 20.35
N ASN A 74 -6.76 1.32 20.72
CA ASN A 74 -7.52 2.27 21.53
C ASN A 74 -8.56 3.04 20.72
N LYS A 75 -8.26 3.37 19.46
CA LYS A 75 -9.06 4.27 18.62
C LYS A 75 -9.86 3.58 17.54
N VAL A 76 -9.53 2.35 17.17
CA VAL A 76 -10.22 1.62 16.09
C VAL A 76 -10.81 0.32 16.60
N TYR A 77 -9.96 -0.62 17.03
CA TYR A 77 -10.40 -1.99 17.37
C TYR A 77 -11.40 -2.01 18.53
N SER A 78 -11.24 -1.15 19.53
CA SER A 78 -12.18 -1.01 20.65
C SER A 78 -13.61 -0.63 20.26
N PHE A 79 -13.82 -0.07 19.06
CA PHE A 79 -15.12 0.43 18.58
C PHE A 79 -15.76 -0.45 17.51
N VAL A 80 -15.11 -1.53 17.09
CA VAL A 80 -15.61 -2.41 16.01
C VAL A 80 -15.72 -3.87 16.49
N SER A 81 -16.58 -4.64 15.82
CA SER A 81 -16.74 -6.07 16.12
C SER A 81 -15.46 -6.85 15.82
N LEU A 82 -15.30 -8.03 16.45
CA LEU A 82 -14.12 -8.88 16.26
C LEU A 82 -13.86 -9.22 14.79
N GLY A 83 -14.90 -9.52 14.01
CA GLY A 83 -14.75 -9.80 12.58
C GLY A 83 -14.19 -8.60 11.80
N VAL A 84 -14.64 -7.38 12.11
CA VAL A 84 -14.10 -6.16 11.49
C VAL A 84 -12.66 -5.90 11.95
N GLN A 85 -12.32 -6.22 13.20
CA GLN A 85 -10.94 -6.14 13.67
C GLN A 85 -10.02 -7.08 12.88
N GLU A 86 -10.47 -8.31 12.62
CA GLU A 86 -9.72 -9.30 11.83
C GLU A 86 -9.53 -8.84 10.39
N ASP A 87 -10.56 -8.27 9.76
CA ASP A 87 -10.46 -7.71 8.42
C ASP A 87 -9.51 -6.52 8.37
N LEU A 88 -9.60 -5.59 9.33
CA LEU A 88 -8.68 -4.45 9.40
C LEU A 88 -7.23 -4.92 9.57
N LYS A 89 -6.96 -5.85 10.50
CA LYS A 89 -5.63 -6.46 10.65
C LYS A 89 -5.13 -7.08 9.34
N TYR A 90 -6.01 -7.74 8.61
CA TYR A 90 -5.67 -8.33 7.31
C TYR A 90 -5.21 -7.30 6.29
N PHE A 91 -5.70 -6.07 6.34
CA PHE A 91 -5.32 -4.99 5.42
C PHE A 91 -4.19 -4.09 5.94
N THR A 92 -4.04 -3.94 7.25
CA THR A 92 -3.07 -3.01 7.86
C THR A 92 -1.77 -3.67 8.33
N GLU A 93 -1.76 -4.97 8.63
CA GLU A 93 -0.55 -5.65 9.11
C GLU A 93 0.18 -6.35 7.95
N ASN A 94 1.48 -6.05 7.77
CA ASN A 94 2.26 -6.55 6.63
C ASN A 94 1.56 -6.22 5.29
N GLU A 95 1.03 -5.01 5.21
CA GLU A 95 0.14 -4.46 4.20
C GLU A 95 0.68 -4.66 2.77
N PHE A 96 2.01 -4.58 2.61
CA PHE A 96 2.72 -4.74 1.35
C PHE A 96 3.32 -6.13 1.10
N LYS A 97 2.99 -7.14 1.92
CA LYS A 97 3.35 -8.54 1.66
C LYS A 97 2.26 -9.24 0.86
N ASN A 98 2.67 -10.08 -0.09
CA ASN A 98 1.76 -10.97 -0.80
C ASN A 98 1.22 -12.02 0.17
N ARG A 99 -0.09 -12.16 0.21
CA ARG A 99 -0.76 -13.01 1.18
C ARG A 99 -2.09 -13.52 0.68
N TYR A 100 -2.56 -14.60 1.28
CA TYR A 100 -3.87 -15.18 1.06
C TYR A 100 -4.36 -15.85 2.35
N LYS A 101 -5.63 -16.27 2.39
CA LYS A 101 -6.21 -17.08 3.46
C LYS A 101 -6.32 -18.52 2.96
N ASP A 102 -5.75 -19.47 3.70
CA ASP A 102 -5.85 -20.89 3.38
C ASP A 102 -7.25 -21.45 3.70
N LYS A 103 -7.45 -22.76 3.49
CA LYS A 103 -8.73 -23.44 3.77
C LYS A 103 -9.15 -23.40 5.25
N SER A 104 -8.21 -23.09 6.15
CA SER A 104 -8.46 -22.92 7.58
C SER A 104 -8.62 -21.44 7.96
N HIS A 105 -8.73 -20.55 6.98
CA HIS A 105 -8.77 -19.09 7.13
C HIS A 105 -7.51 -18.46 7.74
N GLN A 106 -6.38 -19.18 7.74
CA GLN A 106 -5.12 -18.67 8.24
C GLN A 106 -4.40 -17.85 7.18
N ILE A 107 -3.79 -16.75 7.59
CA ILE A 107 -3.00 -15.88 6.70
C ILE A 107 -1.69 -16.60 6.36
N VAL A 108 -1.45 -16.79 5.06
CA VAL A 108 -0.21 -17.35 4.52
C VAL A 108 0.41 -16.33 3.57
N PHE A 109 1.74 -16.23 3.61
CA PHE A 109 2.51 -15.34 2.75
C PHE A 109 3.15 -16.12 1.62
N THR A 110 3.03 -15.62 0.39
CA THR A 110 3.76 -16.18 -0.76
C THR A 110 5.12 -15.52 -0.92
N LYS A 111 6.02 -16.18 -1.63
CA LYS A 111 7.36 -15.66 -1.93
C LYS A 111 7.30 -14.40 -2.78
N ASP A 112 6.45 -14.40 -3.80
CA ASP A 112 6.31 -13.35 -4.80
C ASP A 112 4.89 -13.34 -5.38
N ALA A 113 4.61 -12.36 -6.25
CA ALA A 113 3.35 -12.23 -6.96
C ALA A 113 3.11 -13.38 -7.94
N GLU A 114 4.16 -13.97 -8.51
CA GLU A 114 4.03 -15.07 -9.48
C GLU A 114 3.43 -16.31 -8.80
N GLU A 115 3.93 -16.67 -7.63
CA GLU A 115 3.34 -17.74 -6.81
C GLU A 115 1.90 -17.42 -6.43
N LEU A 116 1.61 -16.19 -5.98
CA LEU A 116 0.27 -15.77 -5.57
C LEU A 116 -0.74 -15.91 -6.71
N PHE A 117 -0.41 -15.40 -7.88
CA PHE A 117 -1.33 -15.39 -9.02
C PHE A 117 -1.45 -16.77 -9.68
N THR A 118 -0.39 -17.57 -9.67
CA THR A 118 -0.42 -18.90 -10.29
C THR A 118 -1.20 -19.90 -9.43
N LEU A 119 -1.02 -19.85 -8.11
CA LEU A 119 -1.56 -20.87 -7.21
C LEU A 119 -2.83 -20.43 -6.47
N TYR A 120 -3.00 -19.14 -6.23
CA TYR A 120 -4.02 -18.63 -5.30
C TYR A 120 -4.91 -17.51 -5.88
N ASN A 121 -4.95 -17.36 -7.20
CA ASN A 121 -5.86 -16.42 -7.89
C ASN A 121 -7.28 -16.98 -8.03
N SER A 122 -7.91 -17.31 -6.91
CA SER A 122 -9.29 -17.81 -6.81
C SER A 122 -10.03 -17.08 -5.70
N ASP A 123 -11.35 -16.92 -5.84
CA ASP A 123 -12.14 -16.11 -4.92
C ASP A 123 -12.08 -16.64 -3.48
N GLU A 124 -11.90 -17.95 -3.30
CA GLU A 124 -11.83 -18.65 -2.00
C GLU A 124 -10.61 -18.27 -1.14
N TYR A 125 -9.51 -17.87 -1.77
CA TYR A 125 -8.25 -17.58 -1.07
C TYR A 125 -8.18 -16.15 -0.56
N LEU A 126 -9.10 -15.26 -0.96
CA LEU A 126 -9.14 -13.87 -0.52
C LEU A 126 -7.76 -13.18 -0.64
N GLY A 127 -7.02 -13.42 -1.72
CA GLY A 127 -5.63 -12.98 -1.85
C GLY A 127 -5.44 -11.46 -1.86
N VAL A 128 -4.22 -11.02 -1.55
CA VAL A 128 -3.71 -9.65 -1.66
C VAL A 128 -2.29 -9.70 -2.21
N CYS A 129 -2.07 -9.06 -3.35
CA CYS A 129 -0.76 -8.76 -3.91
C CYS A 129 -0.23 -7.47 -3.27
N GLY A 130 0.52 -7.62 -2.18
CA GLY A 130 1.15 -6.50 -1.50
C GLY A 130 2.21 -5.81 -2.35
N GLU A 131 2.87 -6.52 -3.28
CA GLU A 131 3.81 -5.93 -4.23
C GLU A 131 3.13 -4.89 -5.13
N LEU A 132 1.95 -5.21 -5.68
CA LEU A 132 1.14 -4.27 -6.45
C LEU A 132 0.78 -3.04 -5.61
N LEU A 133 0.28 -3.27 -4.39
CA LEU A 133 -0.12 -2.16 -3.50
C LEU A 133 1.07 -1.26 -3.18
N LYS A 134 2.29 -1.79 -3.03
CA LYS A 134 3.48 -0.98 -2.79
C LYS A 134 3.89 -0.16 -4.00
N VAL A 135 3.64 -0.66 -5.21
CA VAL A 135 3.85 0.13 -6.43
C VAL A 135 2.82 1.25 -6.52
N CYS A 136 1.55 0.96 -6.24
CA CYS A 136 0.47 1.97 -6.22
C CYS A 136 0.72 3.07 -5.17
N ASP A 137 1.19 2.71 -3.97
CA ASP A 137 1.61 3.64 -2.93
C ASP A 137 2.68 4.61 -3.42
N HIS A 138 3.78 4.07 -3.97
CA HIS A 138 4.83 4.89 -4.57
C HIS A 138 4.35 5.73 -5.76
N LEU A 139 3.45 5.19 -6.58
CA LEU A 139 2.89 5.91 -7.72
C LEU A 139 2.07 7.10 -7.24
N SER A 140 1.23 6.91 -6.21
CA SER A 140 0.44 7.99 -5.60
C SER A 140 1.36 9.11 -5.10
N ALA A 141 2.36 8.77 -4.29
CA ALA A 141 3.32 9.76 -3.77
C ALA A 141 4.09 10.48 -4.90
N PHE A 142 4.46 9.77 -5.97
CA PHE A 142 5.11 10.36 -7.14
C PHE A 142 4.20 11.33 -7.87
N LEU A 143 2.95 10.95 -8.15
CA LEU A 143 1.96 11.79 -8.82
C LEU A 143 1.67 13.05 -8.00
N GLU A 144 1.52 12.92 -6.69
CA GLU A 144 1.31 14.06 -5.79
C GLU A 144 2.49 15.05 -5.84
N ALA A 145 3.72 14.54 -5.83
CA ALA A 145 4.91 15.36 -5.93
C ALA A 145 4.99 16.07 -7.29
N GLN A 146 4.76 15.36 -8.40
CA GLN A 146 4.79 15.94 -9.74
C GLN A 146 3.70 16.99 -9.96
N ILE A 147 2.47 16.72 -9.50
CA ILE A 147 1.37 17.69 -9.56
C ILE A 147 1.74 18.95 -8.75
N SER A 148 2.31 18.78 -7.55
CA SER A 148 2.75 19.91 -6.74
C SER A 148 3.82 20.76 -7.43
N LEU A 149 4.82 20.12 -8.06
CA LEU A 149 5.87 20.79 -8.84
C LEU A 149 5.29 21.54 -10.05
N SER A 150 4.33 20.94 -10.77
CA SER A 150 3.68 21.58 -11.93
C SER A 150 2.90 22.84 -11.57
N HIS A 151 2.41 22.94 -10.33
CA HIS A 151 1.72 24.12 -9.80
C HIS A 151 2.68 25.12 -9.11
N GLY A 152 4.00 24.92 -9.23
CA GLY A 152 5.01 25.84 -8.70
C GLY A 152 5.33 25.66 -7.21
N ILE A 153 4.84 24.60 -6.57
CA ILE A 153 5.23 24.25 -5.19
C ILE A 153 6.49 23.39 -5.29
N SER A 154 7.64 23.95 -4.96
CA SER A 154 8.92 23.26 -5.05
C SER A 154 9.75 23.38 -3.78
N SER A 155 10.27 22.24 -3.30
CA SER A 155 11.34 22.17 -2.32
C SER A 155 12.40 21.17 -2.81
N TYR A 156 13.62 21.24 -2.25
CA TYR A 156 14.66 20.27 -2.57
C TYR A 156 14.20 18.83 -2.31
N ASP A 157 13.59 18.60 -1.15
CA ASP A 157 13.11 17.28 -0.75
C ASP A 157 12.00 16.75 -1.66
N LEU A 158 11.09 17.62 -2.12
CA LEU A 158 10.00 17.23 -3.03
C LEU A 158 10.55 16.83 -4.42
N ILE A 159 11.49 17.61 -4.95
CA ILE A 159 12.14 17.33 -6.24
C ILE A 159 12.92 16.01 -6.16
N GLN A 160 13.70 15.83 -5.09
CA GLN A 160 14.48 14.60 -4.92
C GLN A 160 13.58 13.40 -4.64
N GLY A 161 12.51 13.55 -3.86
CA GLY A 161 11.52 12.49 -3.63
C GLY A 161 10.91 11.98 -4.94
N ALA A 162 10.45 12.89 -5.81
CA ALA A 162 9.91 12.53 -7.11
C ALA A 162 10.94 11.82 -8.00
N LYS A 163 12.19 12.32 -8.04
CA LYS A 163 13.29 11.71 -8.82
C LYS A 163 13.64 10.31 -8.30
N ASN A 164 13.80 10.15 -6.99
CA ASN A 164 14.13 8.88 -6.37
C ASN A 164 13.04 7.83 -6.65
N LEU A 165 11.76 8.21 -6.56
CA LEU A 165 10.65 7.31 -6.89
C LEU A 165 10.64 6.93 -8.38
N LEU A 166 10.89 7.89 -9.27
CA LEU A 166 11.01 7.62 -10.70
C LEU A 166 12.17 6.65 -10.98
N GLU A 167 13.36 6.89 -10.43
CA GLU A 167 14.51 5.98 -10.59
C GLU A 167 14.20 4.58 -10.07
N LEU A 168 13.63 4.49 -8.87
CA LEU A 168 13.26 3.23 -8.22
C LEU A 168 12.23 2.42 -9.02
N ARG A 169 11.23 3.10 -9.61
CA ARG A 169 10.05 2.44 -10.21
C ARG A 169 10.02 2.44 -11.72
N SER A 170 10.91 3.19 -12.39
CA SER A 170 10.92 3.34 -13.85
C SER A 170 11.06 2.03 -14.63
N GLN A 171 11.56 0.95 -14.04
CA GLN A 171 11.70 -0.38 -14.68
C GLN A 171 10.91 -1.46 -13.94
N THR A 172 9.92 -1.08 -13.11
CA THR A 172 9.12 -2.07 -12.39
C THR A 172 8.16 -2.78 -13.33
N GLU A 173 8.29 -4.09 -13.44
CA GLU A 173 7.33 -4.98 -14.07
C GLU A 173 6.72 -5.91 -13.02
N LEU A 174 5.45 -6.28 -13.19
CA LEU A 174 4.74 -7.21 -12.33
C LEU A 174 3.90 -8.16 -13.18
N LEU A 175 4.24 -9.45 -13.21
CA LEU A 175 3.52 -10.48 -14.00
C LEU A 175 3.28 -10.06 -15.46
N ASP A 176 4.34 -9.58 -16.11
CA ASP A 176 4.38 -9.05 -17.48
C ASP A 176 3.69 -7.69 -17.70
N LEU A 177 3.18 -7.05 -16.64
CA LEU A 177 2.66 -5.68 -16.71
C LEU A 177 3.76 -4.66 -16.39
N ASP A 178 4.12 -3.83 -17.37
CA ASP A 178 5.05 -2.70 -17.21
C ASP A 178 4.39 -1.55 -16.43
N LEU A 179 4.41 -1.68 -15.10
CA LEU A 179 3.96 -0.65 -14.17
C LEU A 179 4.88 0.57 -14.17
N GLY A 180 6.17 0.39 -14.49
CA GLY A 180 7.15 1.47 -14.57
C GLY A 180 6.78 2.52 -15.62
N LYS A 181 6.05 2.13 -16.67
CA LYS A 181 5.51 3.04 -17.67
C LYS A 181 4.67 4.16 -17.06
N LEU A 182 3.90 3.87 -16.01
CA LEU A 182 3.06 4.86 -15.33
C LEU A 182 3.88 6.00 -14.70
N PHE A 183 5.13 5.72 -14.30
CA PHE A 183 6.05 6.72 -13.79
C PHE A 183 6.75 7.47 -14.93
N ARG A 184 7.20 6.75 -15.98
CA ARG A 184 7.96 7.33 -17.10
C ARG A 184 7.12 8.26 -17.98
N ASP A 185 5.85 7.92 -18.19
CA ASP A 185 4.98 8.64 -19.12
C ASP A 185 4.27 9.84 -18.48
N PHE A 186 4.33 9.97 -17.15
CA PHE A 186 3.77 11.12 -16.45
C PHE A 186 4.70 12.33 -16.59
N LYS A 187 4.21 13.40 -17.20
CA LYS A 187 4.93 14.65 -17.46
C LYS A 187 4.23 15.84 -16.84
#